data_AF-A0A8B6LX73-F1
#
_entry.id   AF-A0A8B6LX73-F1
#
_cell.length_a   1.000
_cell.length_b   1.000
_cell.length_c   1.000
_cell.angle_alpha   90.00
_cell.angle_beta   90.00
_cell.angle_gamma   90.00
#
_symmetry.space_group_name_H-M   'P 1'
#
loop_
_entity.id
_entity.type
_entity.pdbx_description
1 polymer ?
#
loop_
_entity_poly.entity_id
_entity_poly.type
_entity_poly.pdbx_seq_one_letter_code
_entity_poly.pdbx_strand_id
1 'polypeptide(L)'
;MKLALVLVLSLLALPAVAQTRSYQQIGDTTYGPNGQTWQRIGDTTYGPRGQTYQQIGDTTYGPNGQTYQQIGDTTYGPNGQTWQQIGDTTYGPNGRTCQQIGDQTYCN
;
A
#
# COMPACT_ATOMS: atom_id res chain seq x y z
N MET A 1 -30.94 28.90 -43.79
CA MET A 1 -29.93 27.84 -43.57
C MET A 1 -29.76 27.71 -42.06
N LYS A 2 -30.27 26.63 -41.46
CA LYS A 2 -30.27 26.42 -40.01
C LYS A 2 -28.88 25.95 -39.58
N LEU A 3 -28.14 26.80 -38.87
CA LEU A 3 -26.84 26.43 -38.29
C LEU A 3 -27.04 25.31 -37.28
N ALA A 4 -26.40 24.18 -37.52
CA ALA A 4 -26.26 23.09 -36.57
C ALA A 4 -25.42 23.58 -35.39
N LEU A 5 -26.05 23.73 -34.22
CA LEU A 5 -25.37 24.02 -32.97
C LEU A 5 -24.69 22.73 -32.50
N VAL A 6 -23.39 22.62 -32.77
CA VAL A 6 -22.54 21.49 -32.39
C VAL A 6 -22.52 21.38 -30.87
N LEU A 7 -22.91 20.19 -30.39
CA LEU A 7 -22.95 19.78 -29.00
C LEU A 7 -21.52 19.62 -28.49
N VAL A 8 -20.95 20.67 -27.89
CA VAL A 8 -19.65 20.57 -27.20
C VAL A 8 -19.88 20.00 -25.81
N LEU A 9 -19.98 18.67 -25.74
CA LEU A 9 -19.88 17.92 -24.49
C LEU A 9 -18.41 17.97 -24.05
N SER A 10 -18.02 19.10 -23.44
CA SER A 10 -16.70 19.26 -22.84
C SER A 10 -16.62 18.36 -21.61
N LEU A 11 -15.97 17.21 -21.81
CA LEU A 11 -15.63 16.24 -20.79
C LEU A 11 -14.72 16.93 -19.76
N LEU A 12 -15.29 17.38 -18.64
CA LEU A 12 -14.52 17.78 -17.45
C LEU A 12 -13.84 16.51 -16.92
N ALA A 13 -12.63 16.25 -17.41
CA ALA A 13 -11.72 15.29 -16.82
C ALA A 13 -11.35 15.81 -15.42
N LEU A 14 -12.09 15.36 -14.41
CA LEU A 14 -11.69 15.58 -13.02
C LEU A 14 -10.33 14.89 -12.82
N PRO A 15 -9.31 15.57 -12.27
CA PRO A 15 -8.09 14.90 -11.89
C PRO A 15 -8.43 13.82 -10.86
N ALA A 16 -8.02 12.58 -11.12
CA ALA A 16 -8.10 11.51 -10.15
C ALA A 16 -7.29 11.94 -8.92
N VAL A 17 -7.98 12.32 -7.85
CA VAL A 17 -7.34 12.66 -6.58
C VAL A 17 -6.61 11.40 -6.12
N ALA A 18 -5.27 11.42 -6.13
CA ALA A 18 -4.48 10.36 -5.52
C ALA A 18 -4.90 10.27 -4.05
N GLN A 19 -5.58 9.19 -3.68
CA GLN A 19 -6.07 9.02 -2.31
C GLN A 19 -4.88 8.69 -1.42
N THR A 20 -4.36 9.70 -0.73
CA THR A 20 -3.36 9.51 0.32
C THR A 20 -3.92 8.57 1.38
N ARG A 21 -3.19 7.49 1.67
CA ARG A 21 -3.50 6.54 2.74
C ARG A 21 -2.57 6.81 3.91
N SER A 22 -3.13 7.00 5.09
CA SER A 22 -2.37 7.11 6.33
C SER A 22 -2.53 5.85 7.17
N TYR A 23 -1.43 5.45 7.80
CA TYR A 23 -1.36 4.38 8.76
C TYR A 23 -0.75 4.92 10.05
N GLN A 24 -1.27 4.48 11.20
CA GLN A 24 -0.79 4.82 12.53
C GLN A 24 -0.39 3.55 13.24
N GLN A 25 0.84 3.48 13.72
CA GLN A 25 1.29 2.42 14.61
C GLN A 25 1.08 2.84 16.08
N ILE A 26 0.57 1.92 16.89
CA ILE A 26 0.49 2.04 18.36
C ILE A 26 0.88 0.67 18.93
N GLY A 27 2.08 0.57 19.50
CA GLY A 27 2.66 -0.71 19.90
C GLY A 27 2.76 -1.67 18.72
N ASP A 28 2.22 -2.87 18.88
CA ASP A 28 2.20 -3.92 17.85
C ASP A 28 0.98 -3.85 16.91
N THR A 29 0.14 -2.81 17.05
CA THR A 29 -1.05 -2.59 16.25
C THR A 29 -0.81 -1.51 15.20
N THR A 30 -1.17 -1.76 13.95
CA THR A 30 -1.22 -0.77 12.88
C THR A 30 -2.67 -0.50 12.49
N TYR A 31 -3.11 0.75 12.60
CA TYR A 31 -4.41 1.23 12.15
C TYR A 31 -4.25 1.89 10.79
N GLY A 32 -5.06 1.48 9.82
CA GLY A 32 -5.04 2.04 8.47
C GLY A 32 -6.40 2.58 8.02
N PRO A 33 -6.49 2.99 6.75
CA PRO A 33 -7.70 3.61 6.22
C PRO A 33 -8.89 2.65 6.24
N ASN A 34 -10.09 3.21 6.31
CA ASN A 34 -11.36 2.45 6.31
C ASN A 34 -11.49 1.45 7.47
N GLY A 35 -10.89 1.76 8.63
CA GLY A 35 -10.98 0.93 9.83
C GLY A 35 -10.18 -0.38 9.75
N GLN A 36 -9.29 -0.52 8.76
CA GLN A 36 -8.42 -1.68 8.67
C GLN A 36 -7.43 -1.68 9.82
N THR A 37 -7.27 -2.82 10.49
CA THR A 37 -6.34 -2.99 11.60
C THR A 37 -5.49 -4.23 11.35
N TRP A 38 -4.19 -4.11 11.62
CA TRP A 38 -3.24 -5.22 11.63
C TRP A 38 -2.63 -5.33 13.02
N GLN A 39 -2.58 -6.54 13.55
CA GLN A 39 -2.00 -6.84 14.85
C GLN A 39 -0.84 -7.81 14.68
N ARG A 40 0.34 -7.43 15.17
CA ARG A 40 1.48 -8.35 15.27
C ARG A 40 1.46 -9.07 16.63
N ILE A 41 1.73 -10.37 16.61
CA ILE A 41 1.96 -11.23 17.78
C ILE A 41 3.12 -12.15 17.43
N GLY A 42 4.29 -11.92 18.03
CA GLY A 42 5.53 -12.57 17.62
C GLY A 42 5.82 -12.31 16.13
N ASP A 43 6.16 -13.36 15.38
CA ASP A 43 6.44 -13.28 13.95
C ASP A 43 5.18 -13.34 13.06
N THR A 44 3.99 -13.37 13.67
CA THR A 44 2.72 -13.44 12.95
C THR A 44 2.03 -12.07 12.93
N THR A 45 1.56 -11.63 11.76
CA THR A 45 0.71 -10.44 11.60
C THR A 45 -0.68 -10.85 11.16
N TYR A 46 -1.68 -10.54 11.98
CA TYR A 46 -3.10 -10.75 11.70
C TYR A 46 -3.70 -9.47 11.11
N GLY A 47 -4.32 -9.58 9.94
CA GLY A 47 -4.90 -8.47 9.21
C GLY A 47 -6.42 -8.56 9.05
N PRO A 48 -7.00 -7.57 8.36
CA PRO A 48 -8.43 -7.52 8.10
C PRO A 48 -8.92 -8.75 7.32
N ARG A 49 -10.19 -9.14 7.55
CA ARG A 49 -10.85 -10.25 6.82
C ARG A 49 -10.12 -11.60 6.97
N GLY A 50 -9.47 -11.84 8.11
CA GLY A 50 -8.81 -13.11 8.43
C GLY A 50 -7.48 -13.33 7.70
N GLN A 51 -6.92 -12.30 7.07
CA GLN A 51 -5.59 -12.39 6.47
C GLN A 51 -4.55 -12.63 7.56
N THR A 52 -3.62 -13.56 7.33
CA THR A 52 -2.53 -13.85 8.25
C THR A 52 -1.24 -13.90 7.46
N TYR A 53 -0.21 -13.26 8.00
CA TYR A 53 1.14 -13.23 7.46
C TYR A 53 2.09 -13.80 8.50
N GLN A 54 2.94 -14.74 8.10
CA GLN A 54 3.93 -15.37 8.96
C GLN A 54 5.32 -15.03 8.45
N GLN A 55 6.14 -14.41 9.28
CA GLN A 55 7.56 -14.20 9.00
C GLN A 55 8.37 -15.41 9.46
N ILE A 56 9.32 -15.85 8.62
CA ILE A 56 10.34 -16.87 8.93
C ILE A 56 11.65 -16.37 8.30
N GLY A 57 12.57 -15.89 9.14
CA GLY A 57 13.77 -15.20 8.66
C GLY A 57 13.40 -13.96 7.83
N ASP A 58 14.02 -13.85 6.65
CA ASP A 58 13.78 -12.74 5.71
C ASP A 58 12.58 -13.00 4.77
N THR A 59 11.84 -14.09 4.97
CA THR A 59 10.68 -14.46 4.16
C THR A 59 9.38 -14.21 4.92
N THR A 60 8.41 -13.55 4.29
CA THR A 60 7.04 -13.44 4.79
C THR A 60 6.08 -14.22 3.91
N TYR A 61 5.38 -15.18 4.51
CA TYR A 61 4.33 -15.98 3.88
C TYR A 61 2.97 -15.36 4.17
N GLY A 62 2.21 -15.07 3.12
CA GLY A 62 0.89 -14.48 3.20
C GLY A 62 -0.23 -15.40 2.72
N PRO A 63 -1.48 -14.90 2.72
CA PRO A 63 -2.64 -15.65 2.26
C PRO A 63 -2.53 -15.99 0.77
N ASN A 64 -3.21 -17.07 0.34
CA ASN A 64 -3.29 -17.52 -1.06
C ASN A 64 -1.91 -17.80 -1.70
N GLY A 65 -0.94 -18.27 -0.92
CA GLY A 65 0.40 -18.62 -1.40
C GLY A 65 1.30 -17.43 -1.74
N GLN A 66 0.91 -16.21 -1.37
CA GLN A 66 1.77 -15.04 -1.54
C GLN A 66 3.03 -15.19 -0.69
N THR A 67 4.18 -14.92 -1.28
CA THR A 67 5.48 -14.93 -0.58
C THR A 67 6.20 -13.64 -0.89
N TYR A 68 6.78 -13.05 0.14
CA TYR A 68 7.62 -11.85 0.06
C TYR A 68 8.98 -12.19 0.63
N GLN A 69 10.05 -11.83 -0.09
CA GLN A 69 11.43 -12.07 0.30
C GLN A 69 12.14 -10.74 0.45
N GLN A 70 12.70 -10.48 1.62
CA GLN A 70 13.59 -9.35 1.84
C GLN A 70 15.04 -9.73 1.50
N ILE A 71 15.74 -8.85 0.79
CA ILE A 71 17.18 -8.91 0.53
C ILE A 71 17.72 -7.49 0.70
N GLY A 72 18.43 -7.23 1.80
CA GLY A 72 18.82 -5.88 2.18
C GLY A 72 17.60 -4.97 2.35
N ASP A 73 17.64 -3.80 1.71
CA ASP A 73 16.57 -2.81 1.74
C ASP A 73 15.48 -3.05 0.69
N THR A 74 15.56 -4.16 -0.05
CA THR A 74 14.60 -4.51 -1.10
C THR A 74 13.70 -5.66 -0.65
N THR A 75 12.39 -5.53 -0.85
CA THR A 75 11.43 -6.62 -0.71
C THR A 75 10.89 -7.01 -2.08
N TYR A 76 11.05 -8.28 -2.43
CA TYR A 76 10.50 -8.89 -3.63
C TYR A 76 9.22 -9.62 -3.27
N GLY A 77 8.13 -9.35 -3.99
CA GLY A 77 6.85 -10.00 -3.77
C GLY A 77 6.31 -10.72 -5.01
N PRO A 78 5.06 -11.19 -4.93
CA PRO A 78 4.44 -11.94 -6.02
C PRO A 78 4.26 -11.08 -7.28
N ASN A 79 4.21 -11.75 -8.43
CA ASN A 79 3.99 -11.11 -9.74
C ASN A 79 5.02 -10.02 -10.11
N GLY A 80 6.26 -10.17 -9.65
CA GLY A 80 7.35 -9.23 -9.95
C GLY A 80 7.25 -7.89 -9.22
N GLN A 81 6.37 -7.76 -8.22
CA GLN A 81 6.28 -6.55 -7.41
C GLN A 81 7.54 -6.40 -6.56
N THR A 82 8.12 -5.20 -6.54
CA THR A 82 9.32 -4.89 -5.77
C THR A 82 9.10 -3.61 -4.98
N TRP A 83 9.52 -3.61 -3.73
CA TRP A 83 9.56 -2.45 -2.86
C TRP A 83 11.00 -2.18 -2.44
N GLN A 84 11.41 -0.93 -2.50
CA GLN A 84 12.75 -0.48 -2.11
C GLN A 84 12.62 0.55 -0.98
N GLN A 85 13.27 0.28 0.14
CA GLN A 85 13.43 1.25 1.22
C GLN A 85 14.65 2.13 0.94
N ILE A 86 14.50 3.44 1.14
CA ILE A 86 15.60 4.41 1.19
C ILE A 86 15.30 5.38 2.34
N GLY A 87 16.07 5.28 3.43
CA GLY A 87 15.78 6.00 4.68
C GLY A 87 14.39 5.62 5.19
N ASP A 88 13.56 6.63 5.49
CA ASP A 88 12.18 6.43 5.98
C ASP A 88 11.15 6.33 4.84
N THR A 89 11.58 6.18 3.58
CA THR A 89 10.68 6.13 2.42
C THR A 89 10.75 4.77 1.73
N THR A 90 9.59 4.15 1.51
CA THR A 90 9.42 2.96 0.68
C THR A 90 8.89 3.35 -0.70
N TYR A 91 9.61 2.97 -1.75
CA TYR A 91 9.16 3.06 -3.13
C TYR A 91 8.65 1.70 -3.59
N GLY A 92 7.46 1.66 -4.18
CA GLY A 92 6.79 0.43 -4.59
C GLY A 92 6.35 0.44 -6.06
N PRO A 93 5.69 -0.64 -6.50
CA PRO A 93 5.22 -0.76 -7.88
C PRO A 93 4.17 0.31 -8.20
N ASN A 94 4.05 0.65 -9.49
CA ASN A 94 3.07 1.61 -10.01
C ASN A 94 3.16 3.02 -9.40
N GLY A 95 4.37 3.47 -9.03
CA GLY A 95 4.60 4.82 -8.49
C GLY A 95 4.15 5.02 -7.04
N ARG A 96 3.77 3.94 -6.34
CA ARG A 96 3.47 4.00 -4.92
C ARG A 96 4.72 4.41 -4.14
N THR A 97 4.57 5.40 -3.27
CA THR A 97 5.57 5.90 -2.36
C THR A 97 4.92 6.03 -0.99
N CYS A 98 5.57 5.47 0.03
CA CYS A 98 5.13 5.55 1.42
C CYS A 98 6.24 6.16 2.26
N GLN A 99 5.96 7.22 3.01
CA GLN A 99 6.93 7.87 3.90
C GLN A 99 6.51 7.68 5.36
N GLN A 100 7.45 7.22 6.18
CA GLN A 100 7.29 7.13 7.61
C GLN A 100 7.72 8.45 8.29
N ILE A 101 6.91 8.95 9.21
CA ILE A 101 7.18 10.11 10.05
C ILE A 101 6.74 9.76 11.47
N GLY A 102 7.70 9.45 12.34
CA GLY A 102 7.42 8.89 13.66
C GLY A 102 6.64 7.57 13.54
N ASP A 103 5.51 7.50 14.23
CA ASP A 103 4.63 6.32 14.22
C ASP A 103 3.60 6.33 13.08
N GLN A 104 3.70 7.30 12.15
CA GLN A 104 2.79 7.45 11.03
C GLN A 104 3.44 7.07 9.72
N THR A 105 2.70 6.42 8.83
CA THR A 105 3.11 6.17 7.44
C THR A 105 2.09 6.76 6.48
N TYR A 106 2.55 7.55 5.52
CA TYR A 106 1.73 8.20 4.51
C TYR A 106 2.08 7.67 3.12
N CYS A 107 1.12 7.08 2.44
CA CYS A 107 1.26 6.55 1.09
C CYS A 107 0.40 7.32 0.09
N ASN A 108 0.86 7.46 -1.15
CA ASN A 108 0.02 7.90 -2.27
C ASN A 108 -0.76 6.74 -2.95
#